data_AF-A0A8S9W2W6-F1
#
_entry.id   AF-A0A8S9W2W6-F1
#
_cell.length_a   1.000
_cell.length_b   1.000
_cell.length_c   1.000
_cell.angle_alpha   90.00
_cell.angle_beta   90.00
_cell.angle_gamma   90.00
#
_symmetry.space_group_name_H-M   'P 1'
#
loop_
_entity.id
_entity.type
_entity.pdbx_description
1 polymer ?
#
loop_
_entity_poly.entity_id
_entity_poly.type
_entity_poly.pdbx_seq_one_letter_code
_entity_poly.pdbx_strand_id
1 'polypeptide(L)'
;MLKLRTGEIGQRTKVLKIVNKKILFEKDEIELKYDDVTKILDKFSDEESYTYDVITPEITYLVKENILFVDLVNCIIKPQSRLNLLAIRKVLENV
;
A
#
# COMPACT_ATOMS: atom_id res chain seq x y z
N MET A 1 -17.98 -5.09 6.72
CA MET A 1 -17.17 -4.74 5.54
C MET A 1 -15.78 -4.20 5.92
N LEU A 2 -15.68 -3.16 6.77
CA LEU A 2 -14.38 -2.62 7.23
C LEU A 2 -13.46 -3.67 7.86
N LYS A 3 -13.96 -4.45 8.84
CA LYS A 3 -13.18 -5.52 9.50
C LYS A 3 -12.58 -6.53 8.52
N LEU A 4 -13.34 -6.91 7.47
CA LEU A 4 -12.85 -7.79 6.42
C LEU A 4 -11.70 -7.14 5.66
N ARG A 5 -11.89 -5.89 5.20
CA ARG A 5 -10.87 -5.17 4.45
C ARG A 5 -9.60 -4.89 5.28
N THR A 6 -9.75 -4.56 6.56
CA THR A 6 -8.62 -4.45 7.51
C THR A 6 -7.87 -5.77 7.62
N GLY A 7 -8.58 -6.90 7.72
CA GLY A 7 -7.97 -8.23 7.73
C GLY A 7 -7.20 -8.53 6.44
N GLU A 8 -7.79 -8.24 5.28
CA GLU A 8 -7.15 -8.43 3.97
C GLU A 8 -5.87 -7.60 3.82
N ILE A 9 -5.94 -6.28 4.06
CA ILE A 9 -4.78 -5.38 3.97
C ILE A 9 -3.72 -5.77 5.00
N GLY A 10 -4.13 -6.12 6.22
CA GLY A 10 -3.23 -6.59 7.27
C GLY A 10 -2.51 -7.88 6.89
N GLN A 11 -3.18 -8.85 6.28
CA GLN A 11 -2.55 -10.09 5.81
C GLN A 11 -1.58 -9.85 4.65
N ARG A 12 -1.98 -9.04 3.65
CA ARG A 12 -1.15 -8.69 2.48
C ARG A 12 0.13 -7.96 2.85
N THR A 13 0.11 -7.17 3.91
CA THR A 13 1.30 -6.49 4.44
C THR A 13 2.12 -7.42 5.33
N LYS A 14 1.50 -8.04 6.36
CA LYS A 14 2.22 -8.88 7.35
C LYS A 14 2.91 -10.09 6.73
N VAL A 15 2.38 -10.66 5.63
CA VAL A 15 3.03 -11.78 4.94
C VAL A 15 4.45 -11.41 4.45
N LEU A 16 4.72 -10.13 4.14
CA LEU A 16 6.05 -9.65 3.73
C LEU A 16 7.11 -9.78 4.83
N LYS A 17 6.72 -9.96 6.10
CA LYS A 17 7.67 -10.29 7.18
C LYS A 17 8.13 -11.75 7.15
N ILE A 18 7.36 -12.61 6.49
CA ILE A 18 7.53 -14.07 6.50
C ILE A 18 8.14 -14.53 5.18
N VAL A 19 7.76 -13.91 4.07
CA VAL A 19 8.18 -14.31 2.72
C VAL A 19 8.92 -13.18 2.02
N ASN A 20 9.99 -13.55 1.30
CA ASN A 20 10.73 -12.64 0.42
C ASN A 20 9.97 -12.47 -0.89
N LYS A 21 8.82 -11.78 -0.82
CA LYS A 21 7.97 -11.56 -1.98
C LYS A 21 8.70 -10.67 -2.99
N LYS A 22 8.91 -11.19 -4.19
CA LYS A 22 9.45 -10.41 -5.32
C LYS A 22 8.36 -10.01 -6.29
N ILE A 23 8.51 -8.85 -6.90
CA ILE A 23 7.68 -8.40 -8.02
C ILE A 23 8.56 -8.05 -9.21
N LEU A 24 8.03 -8.23 -10.42
CA LEU A 24 8.64 -7.70 -11.63
C LEU A 24 8.35 -6.20 -11.73
N PHE A 25 9.39 -5.39 -11.84
CA PHE A 25 9.30 -3.94 -11.98
C PHE A 25 10.37 -3.47 -12.96
N GLU A 26 9.97 -2.79 -14.05
CA GLU A 26 10.89 -2.28 -15.09
C GLU A 26 11.92 -3.32 -15.63
N LYS A 27 11.52 -4.60 -15.66
CA LYS A 27 12.31 -5.80 -16.07
C LYS A 27 13.18 -6.45 -14.98
N ASP A 28 13.25 -5.87 -13.80
CA ASP A 28 13.99 -6.45 -12.66
C ASP A 28 13.05 -7.12 -11.66
N GLU A 29 13.54 -8.16 -10.98
CA GLU A 29 12.86 -8.73 -9.81
C GLU A 29 13.28 -7.98 -8.55
N ILE A 30 12.34 -7.25 -7.95
CA ILE A 30 12.57 -6.46 -6.75
C ILE A 30 11.88 -7.14 -5.57
N GLU A 31 12.65 -7.40 -4.51
CA GLU A 31 12.12 -7.90 -3.25
C GLU A 31 11.45 -6.78 -2.46
N LEU A 32 10.19 -7.00 -2.08
CA LEU A 32 9.42 -6.07 -1.28
C LEU A 32 9.74 -6.25 0.19
N LYS A 33 10.08 -5.15 0.86
CA LYS A 33 10.27 -5.13 2.32
C LYS A 33 9.01 -4.64 3.01
N TYR A 34 8.67 -5.31 4.12
CA TYR A 34 7.54 -4.91 4.96
C TYR A 34 7.61 -3.42 5.35
N ASP A 35 8.78 -2.98 5.83
CA ASP A 35 8.96 -1.61 6.33
C ASP A 35 8.77 -0.55 5.24
N ASP A 36 9.14 -0.85 4.00
CA ASP A 36 9.01 0.11 2.91
C ASP A 36 7.55 0.20 2.43
N VAL A 37 6.84 -0.94 2.39
CA VAL A 37 5.39 -0.95 2.12
C VAL A 37 4.60 -0.25 3.23
N THR A 38 4.95 -0.44 4.50
CA THR A 38 4.25 0.23 5.60
C THR A 38 4.54 1.72 5.65
N LYS A 39 5.75 2.19 5.35
CA LYS A 39 6.03 3.63 5.20
C LYS A 39 5.13 4.30 4.16
N ILE A 40 4.81 3.62 3.06
CA ILE A 40 3.88 4.13 2.05
C ILE A 40 2.46 4.23 2.60
N LEU A 41 2.02 3.22 3.37
CA LEU A 41 0.70 3.23 4.00
C LEU A 41 0.58 4.25 5.14
N ASP A 42 1.67 4.49 5.87
CA ASP A 42 1.73 5.39 7.01
C ASP A 42 1.44 6.85 6.63
N LYS A 43 1.72 7.24 5.38
CA LYS A 43 1.32 8.54 4.83
C LYS A 43 -0.19 8.79 4.88
N PHE A 44 -1.01 7.73 4.93
CA PHE A 44 -2.47 7.84 5.00
C PHE A 44 -3.03 7.82 6.43
N SER A 45 -2.15 7.87 7.45
CA SER A 45 -2.56 8.02 8.85
C SER A 45 -3.40 9.28 9.03
N ASP A 46 -2.89 10.42 8.55
CA ASP A 46 -3.53 11.72 8.64
C ASP A 46 -4.05 12.25 7.30
N GLU A 47 -3.38 11.90 6.19
CA GLU A 47 -3.75 12.38 4.85
C GLU A 47 -4.71 11.42 4.12
N GLU A 48 -5.57 11.94 3.25
CA GLU A 48 -6.40 11.11 2.36
C GLU A 48 -5.69 10.81 1.02
N SER A 49 -4.70 11.62 0.67
CA SER A 49 -3.93 11.54 -0.57
C SER A 49 -2.65 12.37 -0.48
N TYR A 50 -1.60 11.99 -1.21
CA TYR A 50 -0.35 12.75 -1.27
C TYR A 50 0.23 12.76 -2.69
N THR A 51 1.12 13.72 -2.98
CA THR A 51 1.81 13.82 -4.27
C THR A 51 3.01 12.89 -4.37
N TYR A 52 3.28 12.33 -5.54
CA TYR A 52 4.44 11.47 -5.78
C TYR A 52 5.30 11.98 -6.93
N ASP A 53 6.62 11.76 -6.82
CA ASP A 53 7.57 12.04 -7.91
C ASP A 53 7.79 10.83 -8.81
N VAL A 54 7.82 9.64 -8.23
CA VAL A 54 8.06 8.37 -8.94
C VAL A 54 7.19 7.26 -8.36
N ILE A 55 6.72 6.36 -9.23
CA ILE A 55 6.01 5.15 -8.82
C ILE A 55 7.05 4.10 -8.45
N THR A 56 7.10 3.72 -7.18
CA THR A 56 8.03 2.70 -6.68
C THR A 56 7.46 1.28 -6.82
N PRO A 57 8.28 0.24 -6.63
CA PRO A 57 7.82 -1.15 -6.58
C PRO A 57 6.75 -1.38 -5.50
N GLU A 58 6.87 -0.73 -4.34
CA GLU A 58 5.90 -0.81 -3.25
C GLU A 58 4.55 -0.19 -3.63
N ILE A 59 4.58 0.96 -4.30
CA ILE A 59 3.36 1.60 -4.82
C ILE A 59 2.70 0.68 -5.86
N THR A 60 3.50 0.16 -6.81
CA THR A 60 3.03 -0.81 -7.82
C THR A 60 2.37 -2.02 -7.18
N TYR A 61 2.99 -2.55 -6.12
CA TYR A 61 2.44 -3.65 -5.35
C TYR A 61 1.08 -3.30 -4.73
N LEU A 62 0.98 -2.17 -4.03
CA LEU A 62 -0.25 -1.75 -3.36
C LEU A 62 -1.38 -1.42 -4.34
N VAL A 63 -1.06 -0.91 -5.53
CA VAL A 63 -2.02 -0.72 -6.62
C VAL A 63 -2.52 -2.07 -7.15
N LYS A 64 -1.61 -3.02 -7.40
CA LYS A 64 -1.96 -4.37 -7.86
C LYS A 64 -2.86 -5.12 -6.88
N GLU A 65 -2.70 -4.87 -5.59
CA GLU A 65 -3.54 -5.43 -4.51
C GLU A 65 -4.86 -4.66 -4.30
N ASN A 66 -5.18 -3.69 -5.16
CA ASN A 66 -6.38 -2.86 -5.07
C ASN A 66 -6.47 -2.08 -3.74
N ILE A 67 -5.32 -1.71 -3.18
CA ILE A 67 -5.24 -0.94 -1.93
C ILE A 67 -5.17 0.54 -2.25
N LEU A 68 -4.26 0.91 -3.14
CA LEU A 68 -4.04 2.29 -3.59
C LEU A 68 -4.48 2.48 -5.04
N PHE A 69 -4.73 3.74 -5.38
CA PHE A 69 -4.95 4.23 -6.71
C PHE A 69 -3.95 5.35 -7.00
N VAL A 70 -3.39 5.34 -8.20
CA VAL A 70 -2.45 6.35 -8.67
C VAL A 70 -3.12 7.17 -9.76
N ASP A 71 -3.20 8.47 -9.53
CA ASP A 71 -3.60 9.47 -10.51
C ASP A 71 -2.34 9.97 -11.25
N LEU A 72 -2.17 9.54 -12.50
CA LEU A 72 -1.04 9.93 -13.34
C LEU A 72 -1.13 11.36 -13.85
N VAL A 73 -2.33 11.93 -13.94
CA VAL A 73 -2.54 13.29 -14.47
C VAL A 73 -2.18 14.31 -13.40
N ASN A 74 -2.58 14.06 -12.17
CA ASN A 74 -2.37 14.97 -11.05
C ASN A 74 -1.14 14.62 -10.20
N CYS A 75 -0.43 13.54 -10.52
CA CYS A 75 0.69 13.01 -9.72
C CYS A 75 0.31 12.78 -8.25
N ILE A 76 -0.88 12.21 -7.99
CA ILE A 76 -1.40 11.94 -6.64
C ILE A 76 -1.59 10.43 -6.42
N ILE A 77 -1.29 9.97 -5.21
CA ILE A 77 -1.66 8.63 -4.72
C ILE A 77 -2.72 8.77 -3.64
N LYS A 78 -3.75 7.93 -3.69
CA LYS A 78 -4.82 7.86 -2.70
C LYS A 78 -5.27 6.42 -2.48
N PRO A 79 -5.91 6.08 -1.36
CA PRO A 79 -6.55 4.79 -1.22
C PRO A 79 -7.64 4.64 -2.29
N GLN A 80 -7.77 3.44 -2.86
CA GLN A 80 -8.74 3.21 -3.95
C GLN A 80 -10.20 3.44 -3.52
N SER A 81 -10.48 3.40 -2.22
CA SER A 81 -11.77 3.77 -1.65
C SER A 81 -11.61 4.36 -0.25
N ARG A 82 -12.64 5.08 0.23
CA ARG A 82 -12.73 5.51 1.63
C ARG A 82 -12.71 4.32 2.61
N LEU A 83 -13.22 3.15 2.19
CA LEU A 83 -13.11 1.92 2.98
C LEU A 83 -11.65 1.48 3.14
N ASN A 84 -10.84 1.57 2.07
CA ASN A 84 -9.41 1.27 2.15
C ASN A 84 -8.69 2.26 3.07
N LEU A 85 -9.00 3.56 3.00
CA LEU A 85 -8.42 4.57 3.89
C LEU A 85 -8.63 4.19 5.37
N LEU A 86 -9.88 3.93 5.76
CA LEU A 86 -10.22 3.52 7.13
C LEU A 86 -9.56 2.19 7.51
N ALA A 87 -9.48 1.24 6.57
CA ALA A 87 -8.86 -0.06 6.82
C ALA A 87 -7.34 0.07 7.03
N ILE A 88 -6.66 0.91 6.24
CA ILE A 88 -5.23 1.20 6.37
C ILE A 88 -4.94 1.78 7.75
N ARG A 89 -5.66 2.83 8.16
CA ARG A 89 -5.52 3.45 9.48
C ARG A 89 -5.68 2.43 10.60
N LYS A 90 -6.70 1.56 10.50
CA LYS A 90 -6.91 0.47 11.46
C LYS A 90 -5.79 -0.57 11.45
N VAL A 91 -5.17 -0.87 10.31
CA VAL A 91 -4.02 -1.76 10.25
C VAL A 91 -2.83 -1.14 11.00
N LEU A 92 -2.55 0.15 10.77
CA LEU A 92 -1.44 0.87 11.39
C LEU A 92 -1.59 1.03 12.91
N GLU A 93 -2.82 1.21 13.42
CA GLU A 93 -3.10 1.20 14.87
C GLU A 93 -2.74 -0.13 15.57
N ASN A 94 -2.65 -1.24 14.81
CA ASN A 94 -2.36 -2.59 15.33
C ASN A 94 -0.95 -3.08 14.94
N VAL A 95 -0.05 -2.17 14.53
CA VAL A 95 1.36 -2.46 14.25
C VAL A 95 2.19 -2.32 15.51
#